data_AF-T1GJR4-F1
#
_entry.id   AF-T1GJR4-F1
#
_cell.length_a   1.000
_cell.length_b   1.000
_cell.length_c   1.000
_cell.angle_alpha   90.00
_cell.angle_beta   90.00
_cell.angle_gamma   90.00
#
_symmetry.space_group_name_H-M   'P 1'
#
loop_
_entity.id
_entity.type
_entity.pdbx_description
1 polymer ?
#
loop_
_entity_poly.entity_id
_entity_poly.type
_entity_poly.pdbx_seq_one_letter_code
_entity_poly.pdbx_strand_id
1 'polypeptide(L)'
;MLGRAGRPQYDTKGEGILITNHSELQYYLSLLNQQLPIESQFISKMPDMLNAEIVLGTVQNIKDAVNWLGYTYLYIRMLRNPTIYGISYDKLKEDKFLELHRADLIHTAALHLDRSGLIKYDRKYGHFQVTELGRIASHYYCTYDTMTTYNQLLKPTLRFWILIEDVDSEIILHHEFFLLKEKYSLDEHLVKFFVSVYEPLPPQYFLRIVSDRWIGAETQLPVSFRHLILPEKNMPPTELLDLQPLPISALRDPKFEDDDNVFVGAPTGSGKMTIAEFAVMRLFSNNPEGRCVYLVSKESLAELVFTDWYNKFGKIGLKVVKLTGETGTDLKLLAKGQIIVTTSEKWDVLSRRWKQRKNVQNIHLFIVDELQLVGGEEGPVLEIVCSRMRYISSQIEKQIRIVALSSSLGDARDIAQWLGCNANATFNFHPSVRPIPLELHIQGFNVTHTATRIATMSKPVYNAILKYSSHKPVIVFVSSRKQARLTAIDILTYCASEIQQKRFFHAEEEDIKPFLDRMTDKTLKETLPQ
;
A
#
# COMPACT_ATOMS: atom_id res chain seq x y z
N MET A 1 -1.50 -51.38 -35.95
CA MET A 1 -2.58 -51.13 -36.95
C MET A 1 -2.63 -52.22 -38.01
N LEU A 2 -1.51 -52.56 -38.67
CA LEU A 2 -1.45 -53.66 -39.65
C LEU A 2 -1.85 -55.04 -39.11
N GLY A 3 -1.66 -55.33 -37.81
CA GLY A 3 -2.16 -56.56 -37.18
C GLY A 3 -3.69 -56.69 -37.09
N ARG A 4 -4.46 -55.69 -37.53
CA ARG A 4 -5.93 -55.77 -37.67
C ARG A 4 -6.37 -56.07 -39.11
N ALA A 5 -5.44 -56.22 -40.05
CA ALA A 5 -5.76 -56.54 -41.44
C ALA A 5 -6.08 -58.04 -41.58
N GLY A 6 -7.31 -58.34 -42.01
CA GLY A 6 -7.85 -59.69 -42.11
C GLY A 6 -8.61 -60.12 -40.86
N ARG A 7 -9.85 -60.57 -41.01
CA ARG A 7 -10.70 -61.07 -39.92
C ARG A 7 -10.52 -62.59 -39.79
N PRO A 8 -10.03 -63.12 -38.65
CA PRO A 8 -9.64 -64.54 -38.51
C PRO A 8 -10.72 -65.60 -38.79
N GLN A 9 -12.01 -65.22 -38.84
CA GLN A 9 -13.14 -66.12 -39.11
C GLN A 9 -13.80 -65.92 -40.48
N TYR A 10 -13.56 -64.79 -41.16
CA TYR A 10 -14.34 -64.39 -42.35
C TYR A 10 -13.49 -64.21 -43.60
N ASP A 11 -12.21 -63.83 -43.45
CA ASP A 11 -11.33 -63.53 -44.57
C ASP A 11 -10.24 -64.60 -44.72
N THR A 12 -9.93 -64.99 -45.96
CA THR A 12 -8.87 -65.96 -46.27
C THR A 12 -7.47 -65.33 -46.30
N LYS A 13 -7.39 -64.02 -46.51
CA LYS A 13 -6.14 -63.23 -46.50
C LYS A 13 -6.45 -61.80 -46.07
N GLY A 14 -5.56 -61.20 -45.27
CA GLY A 14 -5.57 -59.77 -44.96
C GLY A 14 -4.61 -59.00 -45.88
N GLU A 15 -5.04 -57.85 -46.39
CA GLU A 15 -4.17 -56.94 -47.15
C GLU A 15 -4.00 -55.64 -46.37
N GLY A 16 -2.75 -55.19 -46.23
CA GLY A 16 -2.39 -53.97 -45.54
C GLY A 16 -1.52 -53.10 -46.42
N ILE A 17 -1.99 -51.90 -46.74
CA ILE A 17 -1.27 -50.91 -47.54
C ILE A 17 -0.76 -49.83 -46.59
N LEU A 18 0.56 -49.66 -46.53
CA LEU A 18 1.21 -48.59 -45.78
C LEU A 18 1.72 -47.54 -46.78
N ILE A 19 1.16 -46.34 -46.72
CA ILE A 19 1.62 -45.19 -47.52
C ILE A 19 2.53 -44.36 -46.61
N THR A 20 3.77 -44.16 -47.03
CA THR A 20 4.78 -43.40 -46.29
C THR A 20 5.72 -42.70 -47.27
N ASN A 21 6.55 -41.79 -46.77
CA ASN A 21 7.60 -41.17 -47.55
C ASN A 21 8.64 -42.22 -47.98
N HIS A 22 9.19 -42.06 -49.19
CA HIS A 22 10.15 -43.01 -49.74
C HIS A 22 11.39 -43.21 -48.85
N SER A 23 11.82 -42.15 -48.13
CA SER A 23 12.94 -42.19 -47.19
C SER A 23 12.72 -43.13 -45.99
N GLU A 24 11.48 -43.32 -45.56
CA GLU A 24 11.13 -44.17 -44.41
C GLU A 24 10.65 -45.57 -44.83
N LEU A 25 10.49 -45.80 -46.14
CA LEU A 25 10.02 -47.06 -46.69
C LEU A 25 10.86 -48.25 -46.20
N GLN A 26 12.19 -48.09 -46.17
CA GLN A 26 13.10 -49.14 -45.70
C GLN A 26 12.93 -49.44 -44.21
N TYR A 27 12.70 -48.43 -43.36
CA TYR A 27 12.44 -48.62 -41.94
C TYR A 27 11.17 -49.46 -41.71
N TYR A 28 10.08 -49.13 -42.41
CA TYR A 28 8.83 -49.87 -42.27
C TYR A 28 8.87 -51.26 -42.89
N LEU A 29 9.59 -51.44 -44.02
CA LEU A 29 9.85 -52.76 -44.59
C LEU A 29 10.65 -53.63 -43.61
N SER A 30 11.67 -53.06 -42.96
CA SER A 30 12.43 -53.76 -41.92
C SER A 30 11.57 -54.03 -40.69
N LEU A 31 10.71 -53.13 -40.23
CA LEU A 31 9.82 -53.35 -39.10
C LEU A 31 8.81 -54.49 -39.34
N LEU A 32 8.31 -54.63 -40.57
CA LEU A 32 7.26 -55.60 -40.91
C LEU A 32 7.81 -56.96 -41.36
N ASN A 33 8.94 -56.98 -42.06
CA ASN A 33 9.49 -58.20 -42.67
C ASN A 33 10.80 -58.68 -42.01
N GLN A 34 11.49 -57.84 -41.24
CA GLN A 34 12.75 -58.18 -40.58
C GLN A 34 12.59 -58.08 -39.05
N GLN A 35 13.25 -58.94 -38.30
CA GLN A 35 13.25 -58.87 -36.84
C GLN A 35 14.17 -57.72 -36.39
N LEU A 36 13.65 -56.48 -36.37
CA LEU A 36 14.42 -55.34 -35.86
C LEU A 36 14.85 -55.62 -34.40
N PRO A 37 16.13 -55.44 -34.06
CA PRO A 37 16.59 -55.62 -32.69
C PRO A 37 15.97 -54.55 -31.80
N ILE A 38 15.33 -54.98 -30.71
CA ILE A 38 14.81 -54.06 -29.69
C ILE A 38 16.01 -53.56 -28.86
N GLU A 39 16.23 -52.24 -28.86
CA GLU A 39 17.30 -51.59 -28.10
C GLU A 39 16.74 -50.73 -26.96
N SER A 40 17.55 -50.53 -25.92
CA SER A 40 17.15 -49.79 -24.72
C SER A 40 17.35 -48.28 -24.89
N GLN A 41 16.32 -47.50 -24.55
CA GLN A 41 16.37 -46.02 -24.51
C GLN A 41 16.64 -45.47 -23.09
N PHE A 42 16.97 -46.36 -22.15
CA PHE A 42 17.04 -46.06 -20.72
C PHE A 42 18.07 -44.98 -20.35
N ILE A 43 19.18 -44.89 -21.10
CA ILE A 43 20.27 -43.93 -20.81
C ILE A 43 19.75 -42.49 -20.71
N SER A 44 18.87 -42.06 -21.64
CA SER A 44 18.32 -40.71 -21.66
C SER A 44 17.44 -40.34 -20.46
N LYS A 45 16.85 -41.35 -19.80
CA LYS A 45 15.94 -41.19 -18.65
C LYS A 45 16.53 -41.71 -17.35
N MET A 46 17.78 -42.16 -17.38
CA MET A 46 18.47 -42.75 -16.24
C MET A 46 18.50 -41.81 -15.02
N PRO A 47 18.77 -40.49 -15.14
CA PRO A 47 18.75 -39.60 -13.97
C PRO A 47 17.38 -39.56 -13.29
N ASP A 48 16.29 -39.43 -14.05
CA ASP A 48 14.94 -39.37 -13.48
C ASP A 48 14.55 -40.70 -12.81
N MET A 49 14.88 -41.84 -13.44
CA MET A 49 14.61 -43.17 -12.87
C MET A 49 15.47 -43.42 -11.62
N LEU A 50 16.72 -42.99 -11.62
CA LEU A 50 17.60 -43.09 -10.45
C LEU A 50 17.07 -42.24 -9.28
N ASN A 51 16.59 -41.03 -9.56
CA ASN A 51 15.96 -40.18 -8.54
C ASN A 51 14.75 -40.87 -7.89
N ALA A 52 13.90 -41.54 -8.68
CA ALA A 52 12.74 -42.26 -8.17
C ALA A 52 13.12 -43.39 -7.19
N GLU A 53 14.14 -44.18 -7.53
CA GLU A 53 14.63 -45.26 -6.65
C GLU A 53 15.29 -44.72 -5.36
N ILE A 54 16.01 -43.60 -5.46
CA ILE A 54 16.57 -42.91 -4.28
C ILE A 54 15.44 -42.38 -3.38
N VAL A 55 14.37 -41.84 -3.97
CA VAL A 55 13.19 -41.35 -3.24
C VAL A 55 12.43 -42.49 -2.55
N LEU A 56 12.28 -43.64 -3.22
CA LEU A 56 11.68 -44.85 -2.65
C LEU A 56 12.57 -45.49 -1.57
N GLY A 57 13.86 -45.14 -1.52
CA GLY A 57 14.82 -45.67 -0.54
C GLY A 57 15.37 -47.06 -0.90
N THR A 58 15.07 -47.57 -2.09
CA THR A 58 15.59 -48.83 -2.64
C THR A 58 17.08 -48.72 -2.98
N VAL A 59 17.53 -47.52 -3.35
CA VAL A 59 18.93 -47.21 -3.68
C VAL A 59 19.46 -46.14 -2.72
N GLN A 60 20.47 -46.49 -1.92
CA GLN A 60 21.04 -45.56 -0.92
C GLN A 60 22.50 -45.16 -1.21
N ASN A 61 23.19 -45.94 -2.04
CA ASN A 61 24.56 -45.71 -2.43
C ASN A 61 24.83 -46.18 -3.87
N ILE A 62 26.01 -45.84 -4.41
CA ILE A 62 26.40 -46.21 -5.78
C ILE A 62 26.33 -47.73 -6.00
N LYS A 63 26.71 -48.53 -5.00
CA LYS A 63 26.71 -50.00 -5.14
C LYS A 63 25.29 -50.54 -5.33
N ASP A 64 24.32 -50.02 -4.58
CA ASP A 64 22.91 -50.35 -4.74
C ASP A 64 22.39 -49.91 -6.11
N ALA A 65 22.79 -48.73 -6.58
CA ALA A 65 22.43 -48.22 -7.90
C ALA A 65 23.02 -49.05 -9.04
N VAL A 66 24.27 -49.52 -8.92
CA VAL A 66 24.89 -50.44 -9.89
C VAL A 66 24.16 -51.78 -9.92
N ASN A 67 23.77 -52.30 -8.75
CA ASN A 67 22.97 -53.51 -8.65
C ASN A 67 21.59 -53.33 -9.31
N TRP A 68 20.91 -52.22 -9.03
CA TRP A 68 19.64 -51.84 -9.65
C TRP A 68 19.76 -51.78 -11.18
N LEU A 69 20.81 -51.11 -11.69
CA LEU A 69 21.05 -51.03 -13.14
C LEU A 69 21.27 -52.41 -13.76
N GLY A 70 21.78 -53.37 -13.00
CA GLY A 70 21.91 -54.78 -13.39
C GLY A 70 20.60 -55.52 -13.64
N TYR A 71 19.47 -55.05 -13.10
CA TYR A 71 18.15 -55.62 -13.36
C TYR A 71 17.46 -55.03 -14.59
N THR A 72 18.09 -54.06 -15.26
CA THR A 72 17.47 -53.35 -16.39
C THR A 72 17.69 -54.07 -17.73
N TYR A 73 16.79 -53.82 -18.68
CA TYR A 73 16.97 -54.27 -20.07
C TYR A 73 18.23 -53.67 -20.71
N LEU A 74 18.61 -52.45 -20.30
CA LEU A 74 19.84 -51.78 -20.76
C LEU A 74 21.07 -52.65 -20.49
N TYR A 75 21.21 -53.19 -19.28
CA TYR A 75 22.34 -54.04 -18.92
C TYR A 75 22.46 -55.28 -19.80
N ILE A 76 21.34 -55.98 -20.04
CA ILE A 76 21.31 -57.16 -20.91
C ILE A 76 21.74 -56.81 -22.34
N ARG A 77 21.29 -55.66 -22.86
CA ARG A 77 21.67 -55.19 -24.20
C ARG A 77 23.14 -54.76 -24.29
N MET A 78 23.66 -54.08 -23.27
CA MET A 78 25.08 -53.69 -23.21
C MET A 78 26.02 -54.91 -23.22
N LEU A 79 25.64 -56.02 -22.58
CA LEU A 79 26.44 -57.24 -22.62
C LEU A 79 26.37 -57.97 -23.97
N ARG A 80 25.19 -58.01 -24.59
CA ARG A 80 24.97 -58.75 -25.84
C ARG A 80 25.45 -58.00 -27.08
N ASN A 81 25.36 -56.68 -27.07
CA ASN A 81 25.75 -55.82 -28.19
C ASN A 81 26.46 -54.54 -27.72
N PRO A 82 27.69 -54.66 -27.18
CA PRO A 82 28.41 -53.56 -26.51
C PRO A 82 28.72 -52.38 -27.43
N THR A 83 28.96 -52.63 -28.72
CA THR A 83 29.38 -51.61 -29.69
C THR A 83 28.33 -50.52 -29.89
N ILE A 84 27.03 -50.87 -29.82
CA ILE A 84 25.93 -49.90 -29.94
C ILE A 84 25.88 -48.93 -28.75
N TYR A 85 26.32 -49.38 -27.57
CA TYR A 85 26.33 -48.58 -26.35
C TYR A 85 27.68 -47.89 -26.10
N GLY A 86 28.57 -47.85 -27.09
CA GLY A 86 29.86 -47.17 -27.01
C GLY A 86 30.91 -47.92 -26.18
N ILE A 87 30.71 -49.22 -25.93
CA ILE A 87 31.64 -50.06 -25.18
C ILE A 87 32.53 -50.83 -26.17
N SER A 88 33.84 -50.63 -26.09
CA SER A 88 34.80 -51.37 -26.92
C SER A 88 34.95 -52.82 -26.44
N TYR A 89 35.28 -53.73 -27.37
CA TYR A 89 35.50 -55.14 -27.03
C TYR A 89 36.67 -55.35 -26.06
N ASP A 90 37.67 -54.47 -26.08
CA ASP A 90 38.79 -54.53 -25.14
C ASP A 90 38.35 -54.18 -23.71
N LYS A 91 37.49 -53.15 -23.55
CA LYS A 91 36.89 -52.80 -22.25
C LYS A 91 36.00 -53.92 -21.71
N LEU A 92 35.29 -54.64 -22.59
CA LEU A 92 34.47 -55.79 -22.17
C LEU A 92 35.33 -56.98 -21.68
N LYS A 93 36.55 -57.15 -22.21
CA LYS A 93 37.48 -58.19 -21.73
C LYS A 93 38.03 -57.85 -20.34
N GLU A 94 38.25 -56.57 -20.06
CA GLU A 94 38.70 -56.08 -18.76
C GLU A 94 37.58 -56.05 -17.71
N ASP A 95 36.37 -55.65 -18.10
CA ASP A 95 35.18 -55.57 -17.24
C ASP A 95 34.03 -56.43 -17.79
N LYS A 96 34.14 -57.74 -17.54
CA LYS A 96 33.20 -58.74 -18.08
C LYS A 96 31.74 -58.53 -17.65
N PHE A 97 31.52 -57.94 -16.48
CA PHE A 97 30.18 -57.68 -15.92
C PHE A 97 29.77 -56.21 -16.01
N LEU A 98 30.57 -55.37 -16.68
CA LEU A 98 30.34 -53.95 -16.83
C LEU A 98 30.11 -53.23 -15.48
N GLU A 99 30.76 -53.68 -14.41
CA GLU A 99 30.60 -53.08 -13.09
C GLU A 99 31.13 -51.65 -13.04
N LEU A 100 32.32 -51.41 -13.60
CA LEU A 100 32.92 -50.08 -13.66
C LEU A 100 32.13 -49.19 -14.62
N HIS A 101 31.73 -49.72 -15.77
CA HIS A 101 30.95 -48.96 -16.75
C HIS A 101 29.58 -48.55 -16.19
N ARG A 102 28.90 -49.43 -15.45
CA ARG A 102 27.63 -49.09 -14.77
C ARG A 102 27.84 -48.06 -13.67
N ALA A 103 28.95 -48.15 -12.91
CA ALA A 103 29.29 -47.15 -11.90
C ALA A 103 29.50 -45.77 -12.54
N ASP A 104 30.16 -45.67 -13.70
CA ASP A 104 30.36 -44.41 -14.42
C ASP A 104 29.03 -43.78 -14.90
N LEU A 105 28.12 -44.60 -15.42
CA LEU A 105 26.79 -44.16 -15.85
C LEU A 105 25.97 -43.61 -14.67
N ILE A 106 25.94 -44.35 -13.56
CA ILE A 106 25.27 -43.93 -12.33
C ILE A 106 25.92 -42.67 -11.75
N HIS A 107 27.26 -42.58 -11.76
CA HIS A 107 27.97 -41.41 -11.27
C HIS A 107 27.59 -40.16 -12.07
N THR A 108 27.55 -40.27 -13.39
CA THR A 108 27.15 -39.18 -14.28
C THR A 108 25.70 -38.76 -14.00
N ALA A 109 24.78 -39.71 -13.90
CA ALA A 109 23.38 -39.43 -13.57
C ALA A 109 23.23 -38.76 -12.19
N ALA A 110 23.95 -39.24 -11.18
CA ALA A 110 23.94 -38.66 -9.83
C ALA A 110 24.49 -37.22 -9.83
N LEU A 111 25.51 -36.90 -10.64
CA LEU A 111 26.01 -35.54 -10.78
C LEU A 111 24.96 -34.59 -11.38
N HIS A 112 24.15 -35.05 -12.34
CA HIS A 112 23.05 -34.24 -12.89
C HIS A 112 21.98 -33.97 -11.83
N LEU A 113 21.60 -34.98 -11.04
CA LEU A 113 20.63 -34.83 -9.95
C LEU A 113 21.13 -33.92 -8.83
N ASP A 114 22.40 -34.03 -8.45
CA ASP A 114 23.05 -33.23 -7.41
C ASP A 114 23.14 -31.75 -7.83
N ARG A 115 23.54 -31.48 -9.08
CA ARG A 115 23.55 -30.11 -9.66
C ARG A 115 22.15 -29.48 -9.70
N SER A 116 21.12 -30.30 -9.89
CA SER A 116 19.72 -29.87 -9.94
C SER A 116 19.10 -29.68 -8.55
N GLY A 117 19.81 -30.07 -7.48
CA GLY A 117 19.33 -30.01 -6.10
C GLY A 117 18.30 -31.08 -5.73
N LEU A 118 18.14 -32.13 -6.54
CA LEU A 118 17.18 -33.23 -6.31
C LEU A 118 17.69 -34.26 -5.31
N ILE A 119 19.00 -34.46 -5.28
CA ILE A 119 19.68 -35.29 -4.30
C ILE A 119 20.89 -34.51 -3.77
N LYS A 120 21.43 -34.95 -2.64
CA LYS A 120 22.79 -34.62 -2.22
C LYS A 120 23.65 -35.86 -2.42
N TYR A 121 24.66 -35.74 -3.27
CA TYR A 121 25.52 -36.86 -3.61
C TYR A 121 26.92 -36.70 -2.99
N ASP A 122 27.26 -37.57 -2.04
CA ASP A 122 28.60 -37.60 -1.47
C ASP A 122 29.54 -38.41 -2.39
N ARG A 123 30.43 -37.72 -3.09
CA ARG A 123 31.36 -38.33 -4.04
C ARG A 123 32.42 -39.21 -3.39
N LYS A 124 32.74 -38.98 -2.11
CA LYS A 124 33.81 -39.69 -1.40
C LYS A 124 33.33 -41.04 -0.87
N TYR A 125 32.11 -41.06 -0.33
CA TYR A 125 31.53 -42.27 0.25
C TYR A 125 30.48 -42.94 -0.67
N GLY A 126 30.05 -42.25 -1.72
CA GLY A 126 29.10 -42.77 -2.71
C GLY A 126 27.67 -42.87 -2.18
N HIS A 127 27.30 -42.07 -1.19
CA HIS A 127 25.96 -42.06 -0.60
C HIS A 127 25.04 -41.03 -1.25
N PHE A 128 23.75 -41.37 -1.35
CA PHE A 128 22.70 -40.48 -1.82
C PHE A 128 21.81 -40.06 -0.66
N GLN A 129 21.54 -38.77 -0.53
CA GLN A 129 20.52 -38.25 0.37
C GLN A 129 19.43 -37.55 -0.45
N VAL A 130 18.18 -37.94 -0.23
CA VAL A 130 17.04 -37.35 -0.93
C VAL A 130 16.77 -35.92 -0.44
N THR A 131 16.40 -35.01 -1.34
CA THR A 131 15.86 -33.69 -0.98
C THR A 131 14.34 -33.67 -1.17
N GLU A 132 13.65 -32.69 -0.58
CA GLU A 132 12.20 -32.52 -0.82
C GLU A 132 11.90 -32.25 -2.30
N LEU A 133 12.77 -31.52 -3.00
CA LEU A 133 12.64 -31.35 -4.46
C LEU A 133 12.72 -32.69 -5.19
N GLY A 134 13.65 -33.58 -4.79
CA GLY A 134 13.76 -34.94 -5.31
C GLY A 134 12.45 -35.72 -5.19
N ARG A 135 11.79 -35.61 -4.02
CA ARG A 135 10.49 -36.25 -3.76
C ARG A 135 9.39 -35.69 -4.65
N ILE A 136 9.28 -34.37 -4.77
CA ILE A 136 8.29 -33.72 -5.64
C ILE A 136 8.51 -34.16 -7.10
N ALA A 137 9.76 -34.16 -7.57
CA ALA A 137 10.10 -34.61 -8.91
C ALA A 137 9.65 -36.04 -9.19
N SER A 138 9.92 -36.96 -8.26
CA SER A 138 9.51 -38.36 -8.37
C SER A 138 7.99 -38.54 -8.29
N HIS A 139 7.30 -37.84 -7.39
CA HIS A 139 5.85 -37.99 -7.22
C HIS A 139 5.06 -37.50 -8.44
N TYR A 140 5.51 -36.42 -9.07
CA TYR A 140 4.84 -35.80 -10.22
C TYR A 140 5.49 -36.14 -11.57
N TYR A 141 6.41 -37.11 -11.62
CA TYR A 141 7.13 -37.51 -12.84
C TYR A 141 7.75 -36.32 -13.61
N CYS A 142 8.27 -35.34 -12.86
CA CYS A 142 8.94 -34.19 -13.45
C CYS A 142 10.41 -34.49 -13.69
N THR A 143 10.92 -34.08 -14.86
CA THR A 143 12.34 -34.24 -15.20
C THR A 143 13.22 -33.32 -14.35
N TYR A 144 14.48 -33.72 -14.18
CA TYR A 144 15.43 -32.91 -13.41
C TYR A 144 15.68 -31.50 -13.99
N ASP A 145 15.62 -31.33 -15.31
CA ASP A 145 15.72 -30.04 -15.98
C ASP A 145 14.55 -29.11 -15.63
N THR A 146 13.33 -29.68 -15.58
CA THR A 146 12.12 -28.93 -15.22
C THR A 146 12.20 -28.44 -13.78
N MET A 147 12.64 -29.30 -12.86
CA MET A 147 12.80 -28.94 -11.45
C MET A 147 13.90 -27.92 -11.21
N THR A 148 14.99 -28.00 -11.97
CA THR A 148 16.04 -26.97 -11.98
C THR A 148 15.47 -25.61 -12.40
N THR A 149 14.64 -25.60 -13.46
CA THR A 149 13.96 -24.40 -13.94
C THR A 149 13.04 -23.82 -12.85
N TYR A 150 12.25 -24.66 -12.18
CA TYR A 150 11.42 -24.22 -11.05
C TYR A 150 12.24 -23.63 -9.93
N ASN A 151 13.34 -24.26 -9.53
CA ASN A 151 14.19 -23.76 -8.45
C ASN A 151 14.84 -22.39 -8.78
N GLN A 152 15.08 -22.09 -10.05
CA GLN A 152 15.59 -20.78 -10.49
C GLN A 152 14.49 -19.70 -10.55
N LEU A 153 13.26 -20.09 -10.92
CA LEU A 153 12.15 -19.15 -11.13
C LEU A 153 11.34 -18.86 -9.86
N LEU A 154 11.23 -19.83 -8.96
CA LEU A 154 10.59 -19.70 -7.65
C LEU A 154 11.43 -18.77 -6.77
N LYS A 155 10.95 -17.54 -6.59
CA LYS A 155 11.57 -16.54 -5.70
C LYS A 155 10.70 -16.32 -4.46
N PRO A 156 11.26 -15.88 -3.32
CA PRO A 156 10.53 -15.53 -2.09
C PRO A 156 9.48 -14.40 -2.22
N THR A 157 9.33 -13.84 -3.42
CA THR A 157 8.39 -12.75 -3.71
C THR A 157 7.61 -13.09 -4.96
N LEU A 158 6.28 -13.09 -4.81
CA LEU A 158 5.35 -13.19 -5.91
C LEU A 158 4.83 -11.80 -6.27
N ARG A 159 4.51 -11.63 -7.53
CA ARG A 159 4.12 -10.36 -8.13
C ARG A 159 2.76 -10.53 -8.77
N PHE A 160 1.86 -9.60 -8.47
CA PHE A 160 0.50 -9.60 -8.97
C PHE A 160 0.14 -8.21 -9.48
N TRP A 161 -0.71 -8.17 -10.50
CA TRP A 161 -1.40 -6.96 -10.94
C TRP A 161 -2.83 -7.03 -10.43
N ILE A 162 -3.26 -5.98 -9.75
CA ILE A 162 -4.66 -5.74 -9.40
C ILE A 162 -5.19 -4.79 -10.46
N LEU A 163 -6.16 -5.25 -11.23
CA LEU A 163 -6.79 -4.52 -12.33
C LEU A 163 -8.26 -4.36 -11.99
N ILE A 164 -8.78 -3.14 -12.10
CA ILE A 164 -10.20 -2.86 -12.05
C ILE A 164 -10.64 -2.49 -13.44
N GLU A 165 -11.56 -3.28 -13.96
CA GLU A 165 -12.06 -3.18 -15.32
C GLU A 165 -13.54 -2.80 -15.31
N ASP A 166 -13.97 -2.18 -16.40
CA ASP A 166 -15.37 -1.87 -16.67
C ASP A 166 -16.20 -3.14 -16.96
N VAL A 167 -17.48 -2.95 -17.30
CA VAL A 167 -18.45 -4.05 -17.52
C VAL A 167 -18.03 -4.94 -18.70
N ASP A 168 -17.40 -4.33 -19.71
CA ASP A 168 -17.02 -4.99 -20.95
C ASP A 168 -15.58 -5.52 -20.90
N SER A 169 -14.84 -5.28 -19.80
CA SER A 169 -13.42 -5.61 -19.65
C SER A 169 -12.51 -4.99 -20.73
N GLU A 170 -12.90 -3.83 -21.26
CA GLU A 170 -12.16 -3.10 -22.29
C GLU A 170 -11.29 -1.99 -21.68
N ILE A 171 -11.78 -1.36 -20.62
CA ILE A 171 -11.13 -0.20 -19.99
C ILE A 171 -10.67 -0.58 -18.59
N ILE A 172 -9.36 -0.42 -18.36
CA ILE A 172 -8.78 -0.50 -17.03
C ILE A 172 -9.00 0.84 -16.33
N LEU A 173 -9.96 0.87 -15.40
CA LEU A 173 -10.30 2.04 -14.58
C LEU A 173 -9.21 2.32 -13.53
N HIS A 174 -8.60 1.26 -13.01
CA HIS A 174 -7.53 1.36 -12.03
C HIS A 174 -6.60 0.16 -12.15
N HIS A 175 -5.29 0.39 -11.98
CA HIS A 175 -4.33 -0.70 -11.82
C HIS A 175 -3.34 -0.39 -10.71
N GLU A 176 -2.99 -1.43 -9.96
CA GLU A 176 -1.96 -1.36 -8.93
C GLU A 176 -1.11 -2.63 -8.96
N PHE A 177 0.19 -2.47 -8.73
CA PHE A 177 1.11 -3.57 -8.62
C PHE A 177 1.23 -4.03 -7.17
N PHE A 178 0.92 -5.28 -6.93
CA PHE A 178 0.94 -5.89 -5.61
C PHE A 178 2.11 -6.88 -5.49
N LEU A 179 2.91 -6.73 -4.45
CA LEU A 179 4.05 -7.61 -4.16
C LEU A 179 3.76 -8.42 -2.90
N LEU A 180 3.53 -9.72 -3.09
CA LEU A 180 3.34 -10.68 -2.00
C LEU A 180 4.70 -11.23 -1.57
N LYS A 181 5.07 -11.02 -0.31
CA LYS A 181 6.29 -11.59 0.27
C LYS A 181 5.95 -12.90 0.97
N GLU A 182 6.84 -13.88 0.87
CA GLU A 182 6.71 -15.20 1.51
C GLU A 182 6.31 -15.11 2.99
N LYS A 183 6.95 -14.21 3.75
CA LYS A 183 6.68 -13.97 5.17
C LYS A 183 5.21 -13.67 5.48
N TYR A 184 4.51 -13.01 4.57
CA TYR A 184 3.13 -12.56 4.74
C TYR A 184 2.15 -13.39 3.90
N SER A 185 2.59 -14.52 3.33
CA SER A 185 1.78 -15.31 2.38
C SER A 185 0.43 -15.79 2.91
N LEU A 186 0.30 -15.97 4.23
CA LEU A 186 -0.92 -16.42 4.91
C LEU A 186 -1.73 -15.26 5.52
N ASP A 187 -1.20 -14.03 5.49
CA ASP A 187 -1.84 -12.88 6.11
C ASP A 187 -2.82 -12.20 5.13
N GLU A 188 -3.92 -11.66 5.66
CA GLU A 188 -4.84 -10.85 4.88
C GLU A 188 -4.21 -9.49 4.52
N HIS A 189 -4.33 -9.09 3.25
CA HIS A 189 -3.81 -7.82 2.75
C HIS A 189 -4.96 -6.89 2.37
N LEU A 190 -4.99 -5.72 3.00
CA LEU A 190 -5.98 -4.69 2.70
C LEU A 190 -5.42 -3.67 1.70
N VAL A 191 -5.98 -3.63 0.50
CA VAL A 191 -5.67 -2.64 -0.53
C VAL A 191 -6.86 -1.70 -0.69
N LYS A 192 -6.63 -0.39 -0.56
CA LYS A 192 -7.67 0.65 -0.68
C LYS A 192 -7.35 1.54 -1.87
N PHE A 193 -8.27 1.63 -2.81
CA PHE A 193 -8.19 2.50 -3.98
C PHE A 193 -9.57 3.10 -4.27
N PHE A 194 -9.59 4.12 -5.11
CA PHE A 194 -10.82 4.77 -5.56
C PHE A 194 -10.97 4.57 -7.06
N VAL A 195 -12.19 4.26 -7.49
CA VAL A 195 -12.55 4.14 -8.91
C VAL A 195 -13.66 5.11 -9.24
N SER A 196 -13.59 5.68 -10.43
CA SER A 196 -14.62 6.57 -10.94
C SER A 196 -15.84 5.77 -11.39
N VAL A 197 -17.02 6.30 -11.07
CA VAL A 197 -18.29 5.78 -11.54
C VAL A 197 -18.90 6.83 -12.46
N TYR A 198 -19.37 6.39 -13.63
CA TYR A 198 -19.93 7.26 -14.66
C TYR A 198 -21.44 7.08 -14.73
N GLU A 199 -22.14 8.11 -15.21
CA GLU A 199 -23.55 8.00 -15.61
C GLU A 199 -23.61 7.71 -17.12
N PRO A 200 -24.35 6.67 -17.57
CA PRO A 200 -25.22 5.79 -16.79
C PRO A 200 -24.46 4.79 -15.91
N LEU A 201 -24.99 4.51 -14.70
CA LEU A 201 -24.37 3.61 -13.73
C LEU A 201 -24.22 2.19 -14.30
N PRO A 202 -22.99 1.66 -14.43
CA PRO A 202 -22.78 0.28 -14.86
C PRO A 202 -23.36 -0.74 -13.86
N PRO A 203 -23.78 -1.95 -14.30
CA PRO A 203 -24.30 -2.98 -13.39
C PRO A 203 -23.25 -3.56 -12.45
N GLN A 204 -21.98 -3.62 -12.88
CA GLN A 204 -20.86 -4.16 -12.12
C GLN A 204 -19.52 -3.73 -12.71
N TYR A 205 -18.46 -3.81 -11.92
CA TYR A 205 -17.07 -3.78 -12.39
C TYR A 205 -16.39 -5.12 -12.12
N PHE A 206 -15.27 -5.37 -12.78
CA PHE A 206 -14.48 -6.58 -12.53
C PHE A 206 -13.18 -6.23 -11.83
N LEU A 207 -12.97 -6.82 -10.65
CA LEU A 207 -11.67 -6.82 -10.00
C LEU A 207 -10.93 -8.09 -10.41
N ARG A 208 -9.84 -7.92 -11.16
CA ARG A 208 -9.01 -9.01 -11.65
C ARG A 208 -7.62 -8.95 -11.03
N ILE A 209 -7.22 -10.04 -10.38
CA ILE A 209 -5.87 -10.20 -9.82
C ILE A 209 -5.15 -11.25 -10.67
N VAL A 210 -4.10 -10.83 -11.37
CA VAL A 210 -3.32 -11.73 -12.23
C VAL A 210 -1.88 -11.82 -11.73
N SER A 211 -1.29 -13.01 -11.77
CA SER A 211 0.14 -13.15 -11.52
C SER A 211 0.95 -12.59 -12.67
N ASP A 212 2.00 -11.83 -12.35
CA ASP A 212 2.98 -11.31 -13.32
C ASP A 212 3.85 -12.42 -13.95
N ARG A 213 3.87 -13.62 -13.36
CA ARG A 213 4.74 -14.73 -13.78
C ARG A 213 4.02 -16.04 -14.06
N TRP A 214 2.96 -16.33 -13.33
CA TRP A 214 2.29 -17.62 -13.39
C TRP A 214 1.11 -17.55 -14.36
N ILE A 215 1.24 -18.24 -15.49
CA ILE A 215 0.17 -18.34 -16.48
C ILE A 215 -1.00 -19.12 -15.86
N GLY A 216 -2.23 -18.62 -16.05
CA GLY A 216 -3.44 -19.23 -15.49
C GLY A 216 -3.68 -18.96 -14.00
N ALA A 217 -2.74 -18.28 -13.32
CA ALA A 217 -2.95 -17.80 -11.96
C ALA A 217 -3.65 -16.43 -12.00
N GLU A 218 -4.96 -16.47 -12.24
CA GLU A 218 -5.83 -15.30 -12.18
C GLU A 218 -7.08 -15.57 -11.32
N THR A 219 -7.55 -14.51 -10.67
CA THR A 219 -8.81 -14.51 -9.93
C THR A 219 -9.59 -13.27 -10.35
N GLN A 220 -10.84 -13.47 -10.75
CA GLN A 220 -11.75 -12.38 -11.11
C GLN A 220 -12.93 -12.35 -10.13
N LEU A 221 -13.23 -11.16 -9.63
CA LEU A 221 -14.32 -10.89 -8.69
C LEU A 221 -15.23 -9.81 -9.28
N PRO A 222 -16.50 -10.13 -9.60
CA PRO A 222 -17.47 -9.12 -10.02
C PRO A 222 -17.92 -8.29 -8.81
N VAL A 223 -17.74 -6.98 -8.89
CA VAL A 223 -18.22 -6.00 -7.91
C VAL A 223 -19.54 -5.43 -8.43
N SER A 224 -20.66 -5.96 -7.91
CA SER A 224 -22.01 -5.60 -8.34
C SER A 224 -22.46 -4.24 -7.77
N PHE A 225 -23.05 -3.41 -8.62
CA PHE A 225 -23.66 -2.13 -8.25
C PHE A 225 -25.20 -2.18 -8.22
N ARG A 226 -25.81 -3.36 -8.30
CA ARG A 226 -27.29 -3.52 -8.29
C ARG A 226 -27.99 -2.89 -7.09
N HIS A 227 -27.31 -2.85 -5.95
CA HIS A 227 -27.82 -2.26 -4.70
C HIS A 227 -27.01 -1.02 -4.28
N LEU A 228 -26.20 -0.46 -5.18
CA LEU A 228 -25.41 0.73 -4.91
C LEU A 228 -26.32 1.95 -4.98
N ILE A 229 -26.47 2.64 -3.85
CA ILE A 229 -27.12 3.94 -3.79
C ILE A 229 -26.02 4.98 -3.85
N LEU A 230 -25.96 5.72 -4.96
CA LEU A 230 -25.04 6.85 -5.07
C LEU A 230 -25.53 7.99 -4.16
N PRO A 231 -24.62 8.71 -3.48
CA PRO A 231 -24.98 9.93 -2.77
C PRO A 231 -25.66 10.94 -3.70
N GLU A 232 -26.54 11.76 -3.13
CA GLU A 232 -27.10 12.90 -3.87
C GLU A 232 -25.97 13.82 -4.34
N LYS A 233 -26.18 14.46 -5.50
CA LYS A 233 -25.20 15.42 -6.01
C LYS A 233 -25.11 16.59 -5.04
N ASN A 234 -23.90 16.84 -4.54
CA ASN A 234 -23.62 17.95 -3.64
C ASN A 234 -24.15 19.27 -4.21
N MET A 235 -24.74 20.09 -3.34
CA MET A 235 -25.18 21.43 -3.71
C MET A 235 -23.97 22.30 -4.07
N PRO A 236 -24.14 23.27 -4.97
CA PRO A 236 -23.06 24.21 -5.27
C PRO A 236 -22.62 24.96 -4.00
N PRO A 237 -21.33 25.27 -3.86
CA PRO A 237 -20.82 26.08 -2.76
C PRO A 237 -21.44 27.47 -2.79
N THR A 238 -21.47 28.13 -1.63
CA THR A 238 -21.84 29.53 -1.47
C THR A 238 -20.90 30.41 -2.30
N GLU A 239 -21.47 31.24 -3.16
CA GLU A 239 -20.70 32.20 -3.95
C GLU A 239 -20.12 33.29 -3.04
N LEU A 240 -18.85 33.64 -3.29
CA LEU A 240 -18.25 34.79 -2.63
C LEU A 240 -18.78 36.05 -3.32
N LEU A 241 -19.62 36.80 -2.61
CA LEU A 241 -20.10 38.09 -3.07
C LEU A 241 -18.94 39.09 -3.08
N ASP A 242 -18.86 39.91 -4.14
CA ASP A 242 -17.91 41.01 -4.25
C ASP A 242 -18.37 42.18 -3.36
N LEU A 243 -18.14 42.03 -2.06
CA LEU A 243 -18.47 43.02 -1.04
C LEU A 243 -17.31 43.98 -0.84
N GLN A 244 -17.63 45.23 -0.51
CA GLN A 244 -16.62 46.17 -0.09
C GLN A 244 -15.93 45.65 1.19
N PRO A 245 -14.58 45.61 1.24
CA PRO A 245 -13.87 45.15 2.44
C PRO A 245 -14.31 45.93 3.68
N LEU A 246 -14.78 45.20 4.68
CA LEU A 246 -15.30 45.80 5.91
C LEU A 246 -14.15 46.39 6.73
N PRO A 247 -14.21 47.69 7.09
CA PRO A 247 -13.22 48.29 7.97
C PRO A 247 -13.40 47.78 9.41
N ILE A 248 -12.34 47.86 10.22
CA ILE A 248 -12.37 47.49 11.65
C ILE A 248 -13.42 48.30 12.43
N SER A 249 -13.79 49.49 11.94
CA SER A 249 -14.86 50.33 12.51
C SER A 249 -16.26 49.72 12.40
N ALA A 250 -16.46 48.66 11.60
CA ALA A 250 -17.73 47.93 11.52
C ALA A 250 -17.95 46.96 12.69
N LEU A 251 -16.94 46.73 13.53
CA LEU A 251 -17.10 45.93 14.75
C LEU A 251 -18.07 46.59 15.72
N ARG A 252 -18.95 45.79 16.34
CA ARG A 252 -20.04 46.22 17.24
C ARG A 252 -21.16 46.98 16.53
N ASP A 253 -21.24 46.92 15.21
CA ASP A 253 -22.40 47.41 14.49
C ASP A 253 -23.50 46.33 14.51
N PRO A 254 -24.66 46.58 15.16
CA PRO A 254 -25.76 45.61 15.20
C PRO A 254 -26.34 45.27 13.82
N LYS A 255 -26.01 46.00 12.75
CA LYS A 255 -26.41 45.66 11.38
C LYS A 255 -25.67 44.44 10.81
N PHE A 256 -24.47 44.15 11.30
CA PHE A 256 -23.60 43.09 10.78
C PHE A 256 -23.42 41.93 11.76
N GLU A 257 -23.93 42.06 12.98
CA GLU A 257 -23.76 41.07 14.06
C GLU A 257 -25.09 40.42 14.45
N ASP A 258 -25.18 39.11 14.19
CA ASP A 258 -26.25 38.24 14.66
C ASP A 258 -25.72 37.24 15.71
N ASP A 259 -26.63 36.65 16.50
CA ASP A 259 -26.36 35.64 17.53
C ASP A 259 -26.79 34.22 17.12
N ASP A 260 -27.18 34.04 15.85
CA ASP A 260 -27.43 32.75 15.22
C ASP A 260 -26.20 31.80 15.24
N ASN A 261 -26.50 30.49 15.14
CA ASN A 261 -25.50 29.46 14.89
C ASN A 261 -24.96 29.57 13.47
N VAL A 262 -23.63 29.55 13.33
CA VAL A 262 -22.97 29.79 12.04
C VAL A 262 -22.09 28.60 11.68
N PHE A 263 -22.19 28.16 10.42
CA PHE A 263 -21.22 27.25 9.81
C PHE A 263 -20.39 28.02 8.78
N VAL A 264 -19.06 27.89 8.86
CA VAL A 264 -18.12 28.45 7.88
C VAL A 264 -17.17 27.36 7.37
N GLY A 265 -17.47 26.85 6.18
CA GLY A 265 -16.59 26.01 5.38
C GLY A 265 -15.74 26.86 4.46
N ALA A 266 -14.45 27.02 4.77
CA ALA A 266 -13.53 27.77 3.93
C ALA A 266 -12.15 27.09 3.92
N PRO A 267 -11.37 27.18 2.83
CA PRO A 267 -10.05 26.55 2.78
C PRO A 267 -9.12 27.05 3.90
N THR A 268 -8.18 26.21 4.31
CA THR A 268 -7.17 26.57 5.33
C THR A 268 -6.38 27.79 4.86
N GLY A 269 -6.19 28.76 5.76
CA GLY A 269 -5.58 30.06 5.45
C GLY A 269 -6.57 31.20 5.18
N SER A 270 -7.89 30.94 5.16
CA SER A 270 -8.90 31.98 4.90
C SER A 270 -9.25 32.86 6.12
N GLY A 271 -8.49 32.79 7.21
CA GLY A 271 -8.74 33.60 8.41
C GLY A 271 -9.89 33.12 9.32
N LYS A 272 -10.23 31.83 9.29
CA LYS A 272 -11.31 31.25 10.13
C LYS A 272 -11.13 31.53 11.63
N MET A 273 -9.89 31.57 12.12
CA MET A 273 -9.58 31.92 13.51
C MET A 273 -10.07 33.32 13.88
N THR A 274 -10.01 34.29 12.96
CA THR A 274 -10.52 35.64 13.17
C THR A 274 -12.05 35.65 13.28
N ILE A 275 -12.74 34.75 12.56
CA ILE A 275 -14.19 34.57 12.69
C ILE A 275 -14.55 34.05 14.10
N ALA A 276 -13.77 33.10 14.63
CA ALA A 276 -13.93 32.68 16.01
C ALA A 276 -13.69 33.83 17.01
N GLU A 277 -12.67 34.65 16.78
CA GLU A 277 -12.38 35.82 17.61
C GLU A 277 -13.54 36.83 17.61
N PHE A 278 -14.20 37.06 16.47
CA PHE A 278 -15.40 37.90 16.41
C PHE A 278 -16.55 37.36 17.25
N ALA A 279 -16.81 36.05 17.19
CA ALA A 279 -17.83 35.43 18.03
C ALA A 279 -17.52 35.58 19.53
N VAL A 280 -16.25 35.44 19.90
CA VAL A 280 -15.76 35.66 21.27
C VAL A 280 -15.95 37.12 21.70
N MET A 281 -15.56 38.08 20.86
CA MET A 281 -15.74 39.52 21.15
C MET A 281 -17.21 39.90 21.31
N ARG A 282 -18.08 39.38 20.45
CA ARG A 282 -19.54 39.56 20.54
C ARG A 282 -20.09 39.04 21.85
N LEU A 283 -19.69 37.83 22.26
CA LEU A 283 -20.11 37.23 23.53
C LEU A 283 -19.81 38.15 24.72
N PHE A 284 -18.56 38.62 24.83
CA PHE A 284 -18.14 39.42 25.98
C PHE A 284 -18.63 40.87 25.94
N SER A 285 -19.00 41.37 24.75
CA SER A 285 -19.68 42.67 24.63
C SER A 285 -21.10 42.62 25.21
N ASN A 286 -21.80 41.50 25.02
CA ASN A 286 -23.18 41.33 25.51
C ASN A 286 -23.23 40.77 26.94
N ASN A 287 -22.31 39.87 27.29
CA ASN A 287 -22.26 39.22 28.59
C ASN A 287 -20.80 39.09 29.09
N PRO A 288 -20.35 40.00 29.98
CA PRO A 288 -19.01 39.98 30.54
C PRO A 288 -18.68 38.69 31.34
N GLU A 289 -19.69 38.05 31.93
CA GLU A 289 -19.55 36.77 32.65
C GLU A 289 -19.80 35.55 31.77
N GLY A 290 -19.94 35.77 30.46
CA GLY A 290 -20.09 34.73 29.45
C GLY A 290 -18.97 33.70 29.49
N ARG A 291 -19.26 32.49 29.02
CA ARG A 291 -18.26 31.42 28.87
C ARG A 291 -18.26 30.89 27.46
N CYS A 292 -17.06 30.82 26.89
CA CYS A 292 -16.79 30.28 25.57
C CYS A 292 -15.94 29.01 25.71
N VAL A 293 -16.32 27.96 24.98
CA VAL A 293 -15.48 26.78 24.79
C VAL A 293 -15.00 26.76 23.34
N TYR A 294 -13.69 26.69 23.15
CA TYR A 294 -13.03 26.52 21.85
C TYR A 294 -12.51 25.10 21.74
N LEU A 295 -13.12 24.33 20.84
CA LEU A 295 -12.83 22.92 20.61
C LEU A 295 -11.93 22.77 19.38
N VAL A 296 -10.84 22.04 19.55
CA VAL A 296 -9.96 21.60 18.46
C VAL A 296 -9.79 20.09 18.50
N SER A 297 -9.47 19.45 17.38
CA SER A 297 -9.23 18.00 17.39
C SER A 297 -7.86 17.64 17.98
N LYS A 298 -6.82 18.44 17.71
CA LYS A 298 -5.44 18.13 18.10
C LYS A 298 -4.91 18.98 19.25
N GLU A 299 -4.16 18.34 20.15
CA GLU A 299 -3.54 19.03 21.30
C GLU A 299 -2.52 20.09 20.88
N SER A 300 -1.75 19.84 19.82
CA SER A 300 -0.78 20.82 19.30
C SER A 300 -1.46 22.11 18.82
N LEU A 301 -2.63 21.99 18.18
CA LEU A 301 -3.45 23.15 17.80
C LEU A 301 -4.02 23.84 19.03
N ALA A 302 -4.43 23.09 20.05
CA ALA A 302 -4.94 23.64 21.31
C ALA A 302 -3.88 24.51 22.01
N GLU A 303 -2.61 24.07 21.99
CA GLU A 303 -1.50 24.82 22.55
C GLU A 303 -1.22 26.10 21.77
N LEU A 304 -1.19 26.04 20.44
CA LEU A 304 -1.02 27.21 19.58
C LEU A 304 -2.12 28.26 19.80
N VAL A 305 -3.38 27.83 19.81
CA VAL A 305 -4.53 28.69 20.06
C VAL A 305 -4.46 29.27 21.47
N PHE A 306 -4.14 28.45 22.48
CA PHE A 306 -4.02 28.91 23.85
C PHE A 306 -2.95 29.99 24.00
N THR A 307 -1.75 29.81 23.44
CA THR A 307 -0.68 30.82 23.53
C THR A 307 -1.08 32.13 22.86
N ASP A 308 -1.69 32.06 21.67
CA ASP A 308 -2.13 33.26 20.95
C ASP A 308 -3.26 33.99 21.70
N TRP A 309 -4.29 33.26 22.12
CA TRP A 309 -5.45 33.84 22.79
C TRP A 309 -5.14 34.30 24.22
N TYR A 310 -4.23 33.63 24.92
CA TYR A 310 -3.74 34.09 26.22
C TYR A 310 -3.06 35.46 26.08
N ASN A 311 -2.26 35.66 25.03
CA ASN A 311 -1.60 36.95 24.76
C ASN A 311 -2.57 38.03 24.26
N LYS A 312 -3.55 37.67 23.43
CA LYS A 312 -4.54 38.62 22.88
C LYS A 312 -5.61 39.00 23.91
N PHE A 313 -6.38 38.02 24.40
CA PHE A 313 -7.50 38.25 25.30
C PHE A 313 -7.08 38.48 26.76
N GLY A 314 -5.90 37.97 27.16
CA GLY A 314 -5.33 38.27 28.48
C GLY A 314 -5.04 39.76 28.68
N LYS A 315 -4.65 40.49 27.62
CA LYS A 315 -4.48 41.95 27.66
C LYS A 315 -5.79 42.71 27.89
N ILE A 316 -6.92 42.12 27.53
CA ILE A 316 -8.27 42.69 27.69
C ILE A 316 -8.87 42.28 29.06
N GLY A 317 -8.11 41.52 29.88
CA GLY A 317 -8.53 41.08 31.22
C GLY A 317 -9.38 39.81 31.23
N LEU A 318 -9.53 39.12 30.09
CA LEU A 318 -10.27 37.86 30.01
C LEU A 318 -9.41 36.68 30.45
N LYS A 319 -10.01 35.77 31.22
CA LYS A 319 -9.33 34.57 31.73
C LYS A 319 -9.39 33.43 30.71
N VAL A 320 -8.29 33.21 29.99
CA VAL A 320 -8.11 32.08 29.07
C VAL A 320 -7.49 30.89 29.81
N VAL A 321 -8.08 29.70 29.68
CA VAL A 321 -7.59 28.45 30.29
C VAL A 321 -7.51 27.34 29.24
N LYS A 322 -6.53 26.45 29.37
CA LYS A 322 -6.41 25.22 28.59
C LYS A 322 -6.69 24.02 29.49
N LEU A 323 -7.51 23.07 29.03
CA LEU A 323 -7.77 21.84 29.77
C LEU A 323 -6.57 20.88 29.72
N THR A 324 -6.27 20.24 30.85
CA THR A 324 -5.12 19.35 31.02
C THR A 324 -5.48 17.88 30.79
N GLY A 325 -6.75 17.50 30.93
CA GLY A 325 -7.25 16.12 30.85
C GLY A 325 -7.48 15.47 32.22
N GLU A 326 -7.05 16.11 33.30
CA GLU A 326 -7.33 15.66 34.66
C GLU A 326 -8.65 16.27 35.16
N THR A 327 -9.65 15.42 35.40
CA THR A 327 -11.02 15.89 35.70
C THR A 327 -11.11 16.84 36.90
N GLY A 328 -10.33 16.62 37.97
CA GLY A 328 -10.38 17.44 39.17
C GLY A 328 -9.81 18.85 38.97
N THR A 329 -8.74 18.99 38.19
CA THR A 329 -8.12 20.28 37.86
C THR A 329 -8.91 20.99 36.78
N ASP A 330 -9.38 20.26 35.77
CA ASP A 330 -10.21 20.78 34.69
C ASP A 330 -11.53 21.38 35.18
N LEU A 331 -12.18 20.79 36.19
CA LEU A 331 -13.38 21.38 36.80
C LEU A 331 -13.09 22.73 37.48
N LYS A 332 -11.90 22.88 38.08
CA LYS A 332 -11.46 24.14 38.70
C LYS A 332 -11.10 25.17 37.62
N LEU A 333 -10.46 24.74 36.53
CA LEU A 333 -10.13 25.58 35.38
C LEU A 333 -11.40 26.09 34.70
N LEU A 334 -12.36 25.19 34.43
CA LEU A 334 -13.66 25.53 33.86
C LEU A 334 -14.45 26.51 34.75
N ALA A 335 -14.33 26.40 36.08
CA ALA A 335 -14.99 27.32 37.01
C ALA A 335 -14.40 28.74 36.96
N LYS A 336 -13.10 28.89 36.70
CA LYS A 336 -12.36 30.16 36.72
C LYS A 336 -12.23 30.81 35.34
N GLY A 337 -12.20 30.02 34.28
CA GLY A 337 -11.99 30.45 32.91
C GLY A 337 -13.25 31.02 32.27
N GLN A 338 -13.07 32.08 31.50
CA GLN A 338 -14.08 32.64 30.60
C GLN A 338 -13.95 32.07 29.19
N ILE A 339 -12.72 31.81 28.75
CA ILE A 339 -12.42 31.15 27.47
C ILE A 339 -11.69 29.85 27.78
N ILE A 340 -12.27 28.72 27.35
CA ILE A 340 -11.76 27.37 27.62
C ILE A 340 -11.32 26.75 26.31
N VAL A 341 -10.01 26.56 26.14
CA VAL A 341 -9.43 25.85 24.99
C VAL A 341 -9.26 24.37 25.35
N THR A 342 -9.78 23.48 24.51
CA THR A 342 -9.82 22.04 24.79
C THR A 342 -9.81 21.17 23.54
N THR A 343 -9.42 19.90 23.71
CA THR A 343 -9.64 18.86 22.71
C THR A 343 -11.00 18.19 22.87
N SER A 344 -11.45 17.49 21.82
CA SER A 344 -12.68 16.67 21.80
C SER A 344 -12.69 15.65 22.95
N GLU A 345 -11.59 14.93 23.17
CA GLU A 345 -11.48 13.92 24.23
C GLU A 345 -11.62 14.49 25.63
N LYS A 346 -10.87 15.58 25.92
CA LYS A 346 -10.89 16.24 27.23
C LYS A 346 -12.28 16.80 27.54
N TRP A 347 -12.92 17.40 26.53
CA TRP A 347 -14.26 17.94 26.69
C TRP A 347 -15.32 16.85 26.84
N ASP A 348 -15.17 15.70 26.18
CA ASP A 348 -16.08 14.56 26.31
C ASP A 348 -16.16 14.09 27.78
N VAL A 349 -15.01 13.89 28.43
CA VAL A 349 -14.95 13.46 29.85
C VAL A 349 -15.66 14.47 30.78
N LEU A 350 -15.56 15.77 30.50
CA LEU A 350 -16.23 16.82 31.27
C LEU A 350 -17.72 16.92 30.98
N SER A 351 -18.14 16.74 29.73
CA SER A 351 -19.52 16.95 29.33
C SER A 351 -20.40 15.71 29.55
N ARG A 352 -19.85 14.50 29.75
CA ARG A 352 -20.64 13.29 30.08
C ARG A 352 -21.57 13.45 31.29
N ARG A 353 -21.12 14.14 32.34
CA ARG A 353 -21.91 14.41 33.56
C ARG A 353 -22.48 15.84 33.61
N TRP A 354 -22.84 16.40 32.45
CA TRP A 354 -23.32 17.79 32.33
C TRP A 354 -24.51 18.10 33.25
N LYS A 355 -25.42 17.14 33.51
CA LYS A 355 -26.57 17.33 34.43
C LYS A 355 -26.16 17.74 35.85
N GLN A 356 -25.03 17.22 36.34
CA GLN A 356 -24.50 17.53 37.69
C GLN A 356 -23.59 18.77 37.67
N ARG A 357 -23.12 19.19 36.49
CA ARG A 357 -22.08 20.21 36.32
C ARG A 357 -22.67 21.50 35.76
N LYS A 358 -23.04 22.43 36.65
CA LYS A 358 -23.61 23.75 36.28
C LYS A 358 -22.70 24.56 35.34
N ASN A 359 -21.38 24.46 35.50
CA ASN A 359 -20.44 25.17 34.63
C ASN A 359 -20.48 24.71 33.17
N VAL A 360 -20.88 23.45 32.91
CA VAL A 360 -21.06 22.93 31.54
C VAL A 360 -22.40 23.39 30.97
N GLN A 361 -23.43 23.53 31.81
CA GLN A 361 -24.74 24.05 31.39
C GLN A 361 -24.70 25.55 31.08
N ASN A 362 -23.85 26.32 31.78
CA ASN A 362 -23.77 27.78 31.63
C ASN A 362 -22.76 28.26 30.58
N ILE A 363 -22.57 27.48 29.51
CA ILE A 363 -21.78 27.87 28.35
C ILE A 363 -22.69 28.67 27.42
N HIS A 364 -22.16 29.76 26.86
CA HIS A 364 -22.92 30.65 25.98
C HIS A 364 -22.47 30.54 24.53
N LEU A 365 -21.19 30.23 24.31
CA LEU A 365 -20.60 30.07 22.99
C LEU A 365 -19.78 28.78 22.93
N PHE A 366 -20.02 28.00 21.88
CA PHE A 366 -19.32 26.76 21.60
C PHE A 366 -18.74 26.82 20.19
N ILE A 367 -17.43 26.98 20.10
CA ILE A 367 -16.71 27.08 18.84
C ILE A 367 -16.06 25.74 18.55
N VAL A 368 -16.26 25.22 17.34
CA VAL A 368 -15.64 23.99 16.87
C VAL A 368 -14.79 24.31 15.67
N ASP A 369 -13.49 24.09 15.79
CA ASP A 369 -12.54 24.29 14.70
C ASP A 369 -12.15 22.96 14.05
N GLU A 370 -11.79 23.04 12.77
CA GLU A 370 -11.48 21.91 11.89
C GLU A 370 -12.55 20.79 11.88
N LEU A 371 -13.83 21.15 11.81
CA LEU A 371 -14.95 20.20 11.85
C LEU A 371 -14.89 19.10 10.76
N GLN A 372 -14.20 19.34 9.63
CA GLN A 372 -13.96 18.31 8.61
C GLN A 372 -13.27 17.04 9.16
N LEU A 373 -12.61 17.13 10.33
CA LEU A 373 -11.97 16.00 10.99
C LEU A 373 -12.96 15.01 11.62
N VAL A 374 -14.27 15.27 11.59
CA VAL A 374 -15.31 14.31 11.97
C VAL A 374 -15.23 13.01 11.14
N GLY A 375 -14.73 13.07 9.89
CA GLY A 375 -14.51 11.87 9.07
C GLY A 375 -13.26 11.06 9.41
N GLY A 376 -12.42 11.52 10.36
CA GLY A 376 -11.18 10.86 10.75
C GLY A 376 -11.33 9.86 11.90
N GLU A 377 -10.23 9.25 12.33
CA GLU A 377 -10.22 8.25 13.42
C GLU A 377 -10.71 8.83 14.78
N GLU A 378 -10.33 10.06 15.10
CA GLU A 378 -10.78 10.79 16.31
C GLU A 378 -12.15 11.48 16.12
N GLY A 379 -12.73 11.36 14.93
CA GLY A 379 -13.98 12.00 14.52
C GLY A 379 -15.22 11.63 15.35
N PRO A 380 -15.42 10.35 15.75
CA PRO A 380 -16.61 9.97 16.53
C PRO A 380 -16.72 10.71 17.87
N VAL A 381 -15.60 11.00 18.53
CA VAL A 381 -15.60 11.73 19.81
C VAL A 381 -16.00 13.19 19.59
N LEU A 382 -15.50 13.81 18.51
CA LEU A 382 -15.87 15.15 18.09
C LEU A 382 -17.37 15.25 17.79
N GLU A 383 -17.91 14.28 17.06
CA GLU A 383 -19.34 14.20 16.74
C GLU A 383 -20.21 14.05 18.00
N ILE A 384 -19.83 13.16 18.92
CA ILE A 384 -20.55 12.96 20.19
C ILE A 384 -20.58 14.25 21.00
N VAL A 385 -19.45 14.96 21.08
CA VAL A 385 -19.34 16.22 21.82
C VAL A 385 -20.24 17.30 21.23
N CYS A 386 -20.21 17.50 19.91
CA CYS A 386 -21.01 18.51 19.25
C CYS A 386 -22.52 18.20 19.37
N SER A 387 -22.90 16.94 19.14
CA SER A 387 -24.27 16.46 19.34
C SER A 387 -24.75 16.66 20.78
N ARG A 388 -23.88 16.39 21.75
CA ARG A 388 -24.20 16.60 23.17
C ARG A 388 -24.38 18.07 23.50
N MET A 389 -23.57 18.97 22.96
CA MET A 389 -23.74 20.41 23.20
C MET A 389 -25.05 20.93 22.61
N ARG A 390 -25.42 20.48 21.40
CA ARG A 390 -26.73 20.77 20.82
C ARG A 390 -27.88 20.22 21.67
N TYR A 391 -27.76 18.97 22.14
CA TYR A 391 -28.74 18.35 23.04
C TYR A 391 -28.88 19.12 24.36
N ILE A 392 -27.77 19.53 24.97
CA ILE A 392 -27.76 20.35 26.19
C ILE A 392 -28.52 21.66 25.93
N SER A 393 -28.19 22.37 24.84
CA SER A 393 -28.86 23.62 24.45
C SER A 393 -30.38 23.46 24.34
N SER A 394 -30.86 22.34 23.79
CA SER A 394 -32.29 22.04 23.70
C SER A 394 -32.95 21.75 25.06
N GLN A 395 -32.22 21.21 26.03
CA GLN A 395 -32.76 20.81 27.33
C GLN A 395 -32.77 21.93 28.36
N ILE A 396 -31.82 22.87 28.28
CA ILE A 396 -31.69 23.98 29.25
C ILE A 396 -32.57 25.19 28.89
N GLU A 397 -33.34 25.12 27.79
CA GLU A 397 -34.17 26.21 27.23
C GLU A 397 -33.40 27.53 27.00
N LYS A 398 -32.06 27.45 27.00
CA LYS A 398 -31.14 28.56 26.78
C LYS A 398 -30.29 28.21 25.56
N GLN A 399 -30.32 29.08 24.57
CA GLN A 399 -29.56 28.88 23.33
C GLN A 399 -28.06 29.00 23.61
N ILE A 400 -27.32 27.91 23.36
CA ILE A 400 -25.87 27.92 23.27
C ILE A 400 -25.53 28.19 21.82
N ARG A 401 -24.87 29.32 21.55
CA ARG A 401 -24.45 29.67 20.19
C ARG A 401 -23.34 28.73 19.75
N ILE A 402 -23.51 28.08 18.61
CA ILE A 402 -22.53 27.17 18.00
C ILE A 402 -21.91 27.86 16.78
N VAL A 403 -20.59 27.95 16.75
CA VAL A 403 -19.83 28.44 15.59
C VAL A 403 -18.94 27.30 15.11
N ALA A 404 -19.27 26.74 13.95
CA ALA A 404 -18.52 25.66 13.34
C ALA A 404 -17.64 26.18 12.22
N LEU A 405 -16.34 25.91 12.35
CA LEU A 405 -15.32 26.26 11.38
C LEU A 405 -14.79 24.98 10.75
N SER A 406 -14.77 24.95 9.43
CA SER A 406 -14.36 23.78 8.67
C SER A 406 -13.56 24.17 7.43
N SER A 407 -12.90 23.20 6.82
CA SER A 407 -12.54 23.27 5.40
C SER A 407 -13.82 23.31 4.54
N SER A 408 -13.70 23.66 3.27
CA SER A 408 -14.79 23.49 2.30
C SER A 408 -15.26 22.03 2.28
N LEU A 409 -16.57 21.81 2.40
CA LEU A 409 -17.19 20.47 2.43
C LEU A 409 -18.16 20.28 1.26
N GLY A 410 -18.37 19.04 0.83
CA GLY A 410 -19.40 18.72 -0.17
C GLY A 410 -20.80 18.67 0.43
N ASP A 411 -20.89 18.20 1.67
CA ASP A 411 -22.07 17.87 2.48
C ASP A 411 -22.33 18.91 3.58
N ALA A 412 -21.92 20.16 3.37
CA ALA A 412 -22.02 21.22 4.37
C ALA A 412 -23.44 21.46 4.90
N ARG A 413 -24.47 21.18 4.08
CA ARG A 413 -25.88 21.32 4.47
C ARG A 413 -26.24 20.39 5.63
N ASP A 414 -25.80 19.14 5.56
CA ASP A 414 -26.14 18.12 6.56
C ASP A 414 -25.46 18.45 7.88
N ILE A 415 -24.22 18.91 7.81
CA ILE A 415 -23.46 19.37 8.99
C ILE A 415 -24.09 20.64 9.59
N ALA A 416 -24.48 21.60 8.77
CA ALA A 416 -25.17 22.80 9.23
C ALA A 416 -26.51 22.44 9.91
N GLN A 417 -27.31 21.56 9.30
CA GLN A 417 -28.56 21.08 9.87
C GLN A 417 -28.35 20.28 11.16
N TRP A 418 -27.29 19.47 11.24
CA TRP A 418 -26.87 18.73 12.42
C TRP A 418 -26.40 19.62 13.58
N LEU A 419 -25.84 20.79 13.29
CA LEU A 419 -25.51 21.78 14.33
C LEU A 419 -26.62 22.79 14.60
N GLY A 420 -27.70 22.78 13.81
CA GLY A 420 -28.81 23.72 13.95
C GLY A 420 -28.45 25.12 13.46
N CYS A 421 -27.64 25.21 12.39
CA CYS A 421 -27.38 26.46 11.67
C CYS A 421 -28.50 26.70 10.65
N ASN A 422 -28.94 27.95 10.54
CA ASN A 422 -29.90 28.36 9.53
C ASN A 422 -29.25 28.34 8.13
N ALA A 423 -30.05 28.17 7.06
CA ALA A 423 -29.53 28.20 5.69
C ALA A 423 -28.83 29.53 5.36
N ASN A 424 -29.34 30.64 5.89
CA ASN A 424 -28.74 31.98 5.73
C ASN A 424 -27.44 32.17 6.54
N ALA A 425 -27.20 31.31 7.54
CA ALA A 425 -26.02 31.32 8.40
C ALA A 425 -25.06 30.16 8.06
N THR A 426 -25.21 29.56 6.87
CA THR A 426 -24.38 28.47 6.38
C THR A 426 -23.54 28.97 5.21
N PHE A 427 -22.26 29.23 5.46
CA PHE A 427 -21.32 29.72 4.47
C PHE A 427 -20.33 28.61 4.11
N ASN A 428 -20.46 28.03 2.92
CA ASN A 428 -19.56 26.97 2.46
C ASN A 428 -18.92 27.37 1.13
N PHE A 429 -17.71 27.91 1.17
CA PHE A 429 -17.01 28.42 0.02
C PHE A 429 -16.24 27.33 -0.72
N HIS A 430 -16.10 27.48 -2.04
CA HIS A 430 -15.30 26.57 -2.85
C HIS A 430 -13.81 26.63 -2.46
N PRO A 431 -13.02 25.53 -2.54
CA PRO A 431 -11.59 25.53 -2.22
C PRO A 431 -10.72 26.53 -3.01
N SER A 432 -11.21 27.04 -4.14
CA SER A 432 -10.56 28.09 -4.95
C SER A 432 -10.72 29.49 -4.35
N VAL A 433 -11.72 29.70 -3.48
CA VAL A 433 -11.98 30.96 -2.80
C VAL A 433 -10.96 31.09 -1.66
N ARG A 434 -9.77 31.59 -2.01
CA ARG A 434 -8.66 31.82 -1.08
C ARG A 434 -8.24 33.28 -1.17
N PRO A 435 -7.89 33.93 -0.04
CA PRO A 435 -7.29 35.27 -0.09
C PRO A 435 -6.01 35.31 -0.93
N ILE A 436 -5.24 34.22 -0.89
CA ILE A 436 -4.05 34.01 -1.72
C ILE A 436 -4.35 32.81 -2.64
N PRO A 437 -4.43 33.02 -3.97
CA PRO A 437 -4.63 31.94 -4.93
C PRO A 437 -3.55 30.86 -4.78
N LEU A 438 -3.96 29.59 -4.98
CA LEU A 438 -3.07 28.44 -4.86
C LEU A 438 -2.95 27.73 -6.22
N GLU A 439 -1.72 27.59 -6.70
CA GLU A 439 -1.39 26.76 -7.85
C GLU A 439 -0.96 25.36 -7.36
N LEU A 440 -1.69 24.32 -7.78
CA LEU A 440 -1.44 22.94 -7.38
C LEU A 440 -0.86 22.14 -8.55
N HIS A 441 0.34 21.60 -8.38
CA HIS A 441 0.97 20.69 -9.33
C HIS A 441 1.13 19.30 -8.73
N ILE A 442 0.57 18.27 -9.38
CA ILE A 442 0.69 16.87 -8.97
C ILE A 442 1.60 16.15 -9.97
N GLN A 443 2.66 15.51 -9.48
CA GLN A 443 3.58 14.70 -10.28
C GLN A 443 3.48 13.24 -9.86
N GLY A 444 3.02 12.38 -10.76
CA GLY A 444 2.93 10.93 -10.54
C GLY A 444 4.26 10.23 -10.74
N PHE A 445 4.55 9.23 -9.90
CA PHE A 445 5.75 8.37 -10.01
C PHE A 445 5.34 6.91 -10.04
N ASN A 446 5.55 6.26 -11.19
CA ASN A 446 5.15 4.87 -11.44
C ASN A 446 6.19 3.86 -10.91
N VAL A 447 6.59 4.02 -9.64
CA VAL A 447 7.52 3.11 -8.95
C VAL A 447 6.82 2.49 -7.75
N THR A 448 6.73 1.16 -7.76
CA THR A 448 5.94 0.39 -6.79
C THR A 448 6.68 0.25 -5.46
N HIS A 449 7.99 0.03 -5.51
CA HIS A 449 8.82 -0.05 -4.33
C HIS A 449 9.03 1.33 -3.69
N THR A 450 8.44 1.54 -2.50
CA THR A 450 8.40 2.84 -1.80
C THR A 450 9.77 3.49 -1.61
N ALA A 451 10.80 2.73 -1.22
CA ALA A 451 12.13 3.32 -0.99
C ALA A 451 12.78 3.81 -2.29
N THR A 452 12.62 3.05 -3.39
CA THR A 452 13.11 3.46 -4.71
C THR A 452 12.32 4.67 -5.20
N ARG A 453 10.99 4.68 -5.01
CA ARG A 453 10.13 5.82 -5.36
C ARG A 453 10.57 7.09 -4.65
N ILE A 454 10.79 7.02 -3.34
CA ILE A 454 11.26 8.17 -2.53
C ILE A 454 12.62 8.66 -3.04
N ALA A 455 13.58 7.77 -3.31
CA ALA A 455 14.88 8.16 -3.85
C ALA A 455 14.78 8.83 -5.23
N THR A 456 13.89 8.34 -6.10
CA THR A 456 13.64 8.96 -7.41
C THR A 456 12.97 10.33 -7.32
N MET A 457 12.30 10.65 -6.19
CA MET A 457 11.67 11.94 -5.94
C MET A 457 12.66 13.02 -5.48
N SER A 458 13.82 12.67 -4.91
CA SER A 458 14.76 13.65 -4.33
C SER A 458 15.21 14.72 -5.34
N LYS A 459 15.61 14.34 -6.55
CA LYS A 459 16.03 15.31 -7.59
C LYS A 459 14.86 16.17 -8.13
N PRO A 460 13.68 15.60 -8.45
CA PRO A 460 12.49 16.39 -8.76
C PRO A 460 12.10 17.41 -7.69
N VAL A 461 12.27 17.10 -6.39
CA VAL A 461 12.03 18.06 -5.31
C VAL A 461 12.94 19.29 -5.45
N TYR A 462 14.23 19.08 -5.66
CA TYR A 462 15.18 20.18 -5.89
C TYR A 462 14.78 21.02 -7.12
N ASN A 463 14.48 20.37 -8.24
CA ASN A 463 14.05 21.06 -9.46
C ASN A 463 12.73 21.83 -9.27
N ALA A 464 11.80 21.32 -8.46
CA ALA A 464 10.55 22.00 -8.15
C ALA A 464 10.78 23.27 -7.33
N ILE A 465 11.72 23.25 -6.37
CA ILE A 465 12.14 24.45 -5.62
C ILE A 465 12.65 25.51 -6.59
N LEU A 466 13.56 25.14 -7.50
CA LEU A 466 14.14 26.09 -8.46
C LEU A 466 13.10 26.64 -9.45
N LYS A 467 12.17 25.80 -9.90
CA LYS A 467 11.16 26.18 -10.89
C LYS A 467 10.09 27.10 -10.31
N TYR A 468 9.57 26.78 -9.12
CA TYR A 468 8.37 27.42 -8.58
C TYR A 468 8.66 28.45 -7.48
N SER A 469 9.79 28.33 -6.76
CA SER A 469 10.03 29.09 -5.53
C SER A 469 11.53 29.35 -5.30
N SER A 470 12.23 29.90 -6.30
CA SER A 470 13.69 30.08 -6.25
C SER A 470 14.21 30.95 -5.10
N HIS A 471 13.46 31.98 -4.71
CA HIS A 471 13.83 32.93 -3.63
C HIS A 471 12.72 33.13 -2.60
N LYS A 472 11.76 32.19 -2.52
CA LYS A 472 10.66 32.23 -1.56
C LYS A 472 10.75 31.03 -0.62
N PRO A 473 10.24 31.13 0.62
CA PRO A 473 10.28 30.03 1.59
C PRO A 473 9.59 28.77 1.06
N VAL A 474 10.21 27.60 1.28
CA VAL A 474 9.66 26.29 0.89
C VAL A 474 9.57 25.36 2.09
N ILE A 475 8.48 24.60 2.18
CA ILE A 475 8.31 23.52 3.15
C ILE A 475 8.15 22.21 2.37
N VAL A 476 8.99 21.22 2.69
CA VAL A 476 8.93 19.87 2.09
C VAL A 476 8.42 18.88 3.14
N PHE A 477 7.20 18.39 2.96
CA PHE A 477 6.65 17.33 3.80
C PHE A 477 7.17 15.96 3.36
N VAL A 478 7.55 15.13 4.33
CA VAL A 478 8.14 13.80 4.11
C VAL A 478 7.44 12.74 4.97
N SER A 479 7.61 11.47 4.59
CA SER A 479 6.94 10.34 5.24
C SER A 479 7.49 9.94 6.60
N SER A 480 8.72 10.35 6.96
CA SER A 480 9.31 9.99 8.25
C SER A 480 10.35 10.99 8.73
N ARG A 481 10.63 10.98 10.05
CA ARG A 481 11.69 11.78 10.67
C ARG A 481 13.07 11.51 10.06
N LYS A 482 13.40 10.25 9.76
CA LYS A 482 14.67 9.88 9.13
C LYS A 482 14.74 10.44 7.70
N GLN A 483 13.62 10.40 6.96
CA GLN A 483 13.54 10.91 5.61
C GLN A 483 13.74 12.43 5.54
N ALA A 484 13.29 13.18 6.56
CA ALA A 484 13.48 14.64 6.61
C ALA A 484 14.97 15.00 6.55
N ARG A 485 15.77 14.32 7.38
CA ARG A 485 17.22 14.49 7.42
C ARG A 485 17.88 14.11 6.09
N LEU A 486 17.51 12.96 5.52
CA LEU A 486 18.09 12.51 4.24
C LEU A 486 17.74 13.45 3.09
N THR A 487 16.49 13.92 3.03
CA THR A 487 16.03 14.84 1.97
C THR A 487 16.73 16.20 2.08
N ALA A 488 16.98 16.70 3.29
CA ALA A 488 17.75 17.93 3.49
C ALA A 488 19.19 17.78 2.96
N ILE A 489 19.86 16.66 3.28
CA ILE A 489 21.21 16.37 2.78
C ILE A 489 21.22 16.23 1.25
N ASP A 490 20.23 15.54 0.67
CA ASP A 490 20.10 15.38 -0.78
C ASP A 490 19.97 16.74 -1.47
N ILE A 491 19.09 17.63 -0.96
CA ILE A 491 18.88 18.98 -1.50
C ILE A 491 20.18 19.79 -1.48
N LEU A 492 20.93 19.75 -0.39
CA LEU A 492 22.22 20.43 -0.28
C LEU A 492 23.28 19.82 -1.20
N THR A 493 23.29 18.50 -1.35
CA THR A 493 24.20 17.81 -2.26
C THR A 493 23.93 18.21 -3.72
N TYR A 494 22.66 18.31 -4.11
CA TYR A 494 22.30 18.82 -5.43
C TYR A 494 22.65 20.30 -5.60
N CYS A 495 22.44 21.12 -4.56
CA CYS A 495 22.84 22.52 -4.56
C CYS A 495 24.36 22.70 -4.72
N ALA A 496 25.15 21.87 -4.02
CA ALA A 496 26.61 21.89 -4.10
C ALA A 496 27.16 21.43 -5.46
N SER A 497 26.38 20.61 -6.19
CA SER A 497 26.72 20.22 -7.57
C SER A 497 26.51 21.34 -8.60
N GLU A 498 25.75 22.39 -8.24
CA GLU A 498 25.60 23.60 -9.03
C GLU A 498 26.58 24.70 -8.58
N ILE A 499 26.73 25.75 -9.39
CA ILE A 499 27.69 26.85 -9.17
C ILE A 499 27.37 27.67 -7.90
N GLN A 500 26.12 27.63 -7.41
CA GLN A 500 25.68 28.39 -6.23
C GLN A 500 25.47 27.46 -5.03
N GLN A 501 26.54 27.19 -4.28
CA GLN A 501 26.51 26.24 -3.16
C GLN A 501 25.59 26.68 -2.00
N LYS A 502 25.47 27.98 -1.72
CA LYS A 502 24.69 28.55 -0.60
C LYS A 502 23.43 29.29 -1.07
N ARG A 503 22.66 28.68 -1.97
CA ARG A 503 21.48 29.35 -2.58
C ARG A 503 20.34 29.58 -1.59
N PHE A 504 20.19 28.72 -0.60
CA PHE A 504 19.03 28.70 0.31
C PHE A 504 19.28 29.43 1.64
N PHE A 505 20.54 29.75 1.94
CA PHE A 505 20.91 30.55 3.10
C PHE A 505 20.87 32.04 2.75
N HIS A 506 19.89 32.77 3.31
CA HIS A 506 19.66 34.20 3.07
C HIS A 506 20.06 35.10 4.24
N ALA A 507 20.95 34.62 5.12
CA ALA A 507 21.47 35.36 6.28
C ALA A 507 23.00 35.35 6.27
N GLU A 508 23.63 36.09 7.17
CA GLU A 508 25.07 35.99 7.40
C GLU A 508 25.37 34.85 8.40
N GLU A 509 26.53 34.22 8.27
CA GLU A 509 26.93 33.12 9.17
C GLU A 509 27.03 33.59 10.64
N GLU A 510 27.35 34.86 10.86
CA GLU A 510 27.42 35.46 12.20
C GLU A 510 26.06 35.49 12.90
N ASP A 511 24.97 35.73 12.14
CA ASP A 511 23.61 35.85 12.66
C ASP A 511 23.06 34.50 13.13
N ILE A 512 23.44 33.41 12.45
CA ILE A 512 22.94 32.07 12.78
C ILE A 512 23.75 31.39 13.90
N LYS A 513 24.99 31.82 14.14
CA LYS A 513 25.92 31.20 15.11
C LYS A 513 25.33 31.03 16.52
N PRO A 514 24.65 32.03 17.13
CA PRO A 514 24.02 31.87 18.45
C PRO A 514 22.92 30.80 18.48
N PHE A 515 22.27 30.53 17.35
CA PHE A 515 21.25 29.49 17.22
C PHE A 515 21.88 28.11 17.03
N LEU A 516 22.94 28.00 16.22
CA LEU A 516 23.68 26.74 16.02
C LEU A 516 24.32 26.24 17.32
N ASP A 517 24.80 27.13 18.17
CA ASP A 517 25.41 26.76 19.46
C ASP A 517 24.40 26.11 20.42
N ARG A 518 23.12 26.52 20.36
CA ARG A 518 22.04 25.97 21.19
C ARG A 518 21.53 24.61 20.72
N MET A 519 21.85 24.19 19.49
CA MET A 519 21.36 22.94 18.92
C MET A 519 22.11 21.72 19.46
N THR A 520 21.44 20.59 19.53
CA THR A 520 22.02 19.31 19.99
C THR A 520 22.32 18.35 18.83
N ASP A 521 21.53 18.41 17.75
CA ASP A 521 21.69 17.52 16.60
C ASP A 521 22.80 18.03 15.66
N LYS A 522 23.86 17.22 15.48
CA LYS A 522 25.02 17.55 14.63
C LYS A 522 24.63 17.74 13.16
N THR A 523 23.78 16.85 12.63
CA THR A 523 23.33 16.93 11.23
C THR A 523 22.46 18.15 10.97
N LEU A 524 21.68 18.59 11.95
CA LEU A 524 20.93 19.83 11.84
C LEU A 524 21.87 21.06 11.81
N LYS A 525 22.93 21.05 12.63
CA LYS A 525 23.94 22.12 12.61
C LYS A 525 24.68 22.23 11.29
N GLU A 526 24.93 21.11 10.61
CA GLU A 526 25.63 21.09 9.32
C GLU A 526 24.75 21.55 8.16
N THR A 527 23.43 21.30 8.24
CA THR A 527 22.48 21.56 7.14
C THR A 527 21.88 22.95 7.15
N LEU A 528 21.75 23.61 8.30
CA LEU A 528 21.16 24.95 8.41
C LEU A 528 22.00 26.13 7.87
N PRO A 529 23.35 26.15 7.96
CA PRO A 529 24.16 27.26 7.47
C PRO A 529 24.53 27.16 5.97
N GLN A 530 23.98 26.19 5.25
CA GLN A 530 24.18 25.96 3.81
C GLN A 530 22.90 26.30 3.05
#